data_AF-A0A432TUT3-F1
#
_entry.id   AF-A0A432TUT3-F1
#
_cell.length_a   1.000
_cell.length_b   1.000
_cell.length_c   1.000
_cell.angle_alpha   90.00
_cell.angle_beta   90.00
_cell.angle_gamma   90.00
#
_symmetry.space_group_name_H-M   'P 1'
#
loop_
_entity.id
_entity.type
_entity.pdbx_description
1 polymer ?
#
loop_
_entity_poly.entity_id
_entity_poly.type
_entity_poly.pdbx_seq_one_letter_code
_entity_poly.pdbx_strand_id
1 'polypeptide(L)'
;MLLMTILTALLVIVFFLVLAYALIKISSALRAIGGTPTSYLAKLRLGLRAIESETGHLTPQVVRANENLTKIAGGLAAVDDNLVGVINAAVAQKRYQ
;
A
#
# COMPACT_ATOMS: atom_id res chain seq x y z
N MET A 1 -15.34 43.92 48.34
CA MET A 1 -16.13 43.68 47.11
C MET A 1 -15.35 44.04 45.86
N LEU A 2 -14.90 45.29 45.68
CA LEU A 2 -14.14 45.74 44.49
C LEU A 2 -12.95 44.84 44.12
N LEU A 3 -12.09 44.48 45.08
CA LEU A 3 -10.92 43.62 44.83
C LEU A 3 -11.31 42.24 44.26
N MET A 4 -12.32 41.60 44.84
CA MET A 4 -12.81 40.30 44.39
C MET A 4 -13.44 40.40 43.00
N THR A 5 -14.17 41.48 42.71
CA THR A 5 -14.71 41.76 41.38
C THR A 5 -13.61 41.90 40.34
N ILE A 6 -12.54 42.64 40.66
CA ILE A 6 -11.38 42.83 39.76
C ILE A 6 -10.66 41.49 39.53
N LEU A 7 -10.42 40.72 40.58
CA LEU A 7 -9.77 39.41 40.47
C LEU A 7 -10.59 38.43 39.61
N THR A 8 -11.90 38.37 39.79
CA THR A 8 -12.78 37.52 38.97
C THR A 8 -12.80 37.97 37.52
N ALA A 9 -12.87 39.28 37.26
CA ALA A 9 -12.80 39.81 35.89
C ALA A 9 -11.47 39.46 35.21
N LEU A 10 -10.35 39.58 35.94
CA LEU A 10 -9.02 39.22 35.44
C LEU A 10 -8.93 37.73 35.16
N LEU A 11 -9.45 36.88 36.05
CA LEU A 11 -9.47 35.43 35.85
C LEU A 11 -10.26 35.02 34.61
N VAL A 12 -11.42 35.64 34.36
CA VAL A 12 -12.21 35.39 33.15
C VAL A 12 -11.42 35.79 31.90
N ILE A 13 -10.75 36.95 31.92
CA ILE A 13 -9.90 37.39 30.79
C ILE A 13 -8.78 36.39 30.54
N VAL A 14 -8.05 35.97 31.57
CA VAL A 14 -6.97 34.98 31.45
C VAL A 14 -7.48 33.66 30.89
N PHE A 15 -8.64 33.20 31.36
CA PHE A 15 -9.27 31.98 30.85
C PHE A 15 -9.54 32.08 29.33
N PHE A 16 -10.16 33.18 28.88
CA PHE A 16 -10.42 33.37 27.45
C PHE A 16 -9.14 33.48 26.62
N LEU A 17 -8.09 34.11 27.14
CA LEU A 17 -6.79 34.18 26.46
C LEU A 17 -6.17 32.80 26.29
N VAL A 18 -6.16 31.98 27.34
CA VAL A 18 -5.65 30.60 27.29
C VAL A 18 -6.47 29.75 26.32
N LEU A 19 -7.80 29.88 26.36
CA LEU A 19 -8.69 29.17 25.44
C LEU A 19 -8.42 29.56 23.98
N ALA A 20 -8.34 30.86 23.69
CA ALA A 20 -8.06 31.36 22.35
C ALA A 20 -6.70 30.85 21.84
N TYR A 21 -5.67 30.90 22.68
CA TYR A 21 -4.35 30.37 22.36
C TYR A 21 -4.39 28.86 22.01
N ALA A 22 -5.08 28.07 22.83
CA ALA A 22 -5.22 26.63 22.59
C ALA A 22 -5.96 26.35 21.27
N LEU A 23 -7.04 27.07 20.99
CA LEU A 23 -7.82 26.92 19.75
C LEU A 23 -7.02 27.30 18.51
N ILE A 24 -6.24 28.38 18.56
CA ILE A 24 -5.35 28.78 17.46
C ILE A 24 -4.31 27.70 17.19
N LYS A 25 -3.70 27.14 18.24
CA LYS A 25 -2.71 26.07 18.11
C LYS A 25 -3.31 24.81 17.47
N ILE A 26 -4.49 24.40 17.92
CA ILE A 26 -5.22 23.24 17.36
C ILE A 26 -5.57 23.52 15.88
N SER A 27 -6.12 24.69 15.57
CA SER A 27 -6.48 25.05 14.20
C SER A 27 -5.28 25.02 13.26
N SER A 28 -4.14 25.54 13.71
CA SER A 28 -2.88 25.50 12.94
C SER A 28 -2.43 24.06 12.67
N ALA A 29 -2.46 23.20 13.68
CA ALA A 29 -2.11 21.79 13.53
C ALA A 29 -3.04 21.06 12.54
N LEU A 30 -4.36 21.26 12.64
CA LEU A 30 -5.33 20.66 11.71
C LEU A 30 -5.11 21.13 10.26
N ARG A 31 -4.75 22.40 10.06
CA ARG A 31 -4.44 22.94 8.72
C ARG A 31 -3.20 22.29 8.11
N ALA A 32 -2.16 22.03 8.92
CA ALA A 32 -0.97 21.31 8.49
C ALA A 32 -1.26 19.83 8.19
N ILE A 33 -2.15 19.19 8.96
CA ILE A 33 -2.52 17.78 8.77
C ILE A 33 -3.36 17.59 7.51
N GLY A 34 -4.45 18.35 7.34
CA GLY A 34 -5.42 18.10 6.26
C GLY A 34 -6.15 19.30 5.70
N GLY A 35 -5.91 20.52 6.21
CA GLY A 35 -6.71 21.69 5.82
C GLY A 35 -6.23 22.43 4.56
N THR A 36 -5.16 21.97 3.89
CA THR A 36 -4.61 22.62 2.70
C THR A 36 -4.16 21.62 1.63
N PRO A 37 -4.05 22.03 0.35
CA PRO A 37 -3.53 21.17 -0.72
C PRO A 37 -2.08 20.70 -0.52
N THR A 38 -1.32 21.36 0.35
CA THR A 38 0.08 21.02 0.69
C THR A 38 0.22 20.34 2.06
N SER A 39 -0.90 20.02 2.71
CA SER A 39 -0.95 19.32 3.99
C SER A 39 -0.38 17.90 3.93
N TYR A 40 -0.10 17.31 5.08
CA TYR A 40 0.45 15.96 5.18
C TYR A 40 -0.46 14.91 4.51
N LEU A 41 -1.77 14.96 4.76
CA LEU A 41 -2.72 14.03 4.12
C LEU A 41 -2.81 14.24 2.61
N ALA A 42 -2.69 15.48 2.13
CA ALA A 42 -2.66 15.75 0.70
C ALA A 42 -1.43 15.11 0.02
N LYS A 43 -0.25 15.22 0.66
CA LYS A 43 0.98 14.56 0.19
C LYS A 43 0.85 13.04 0.22
N LEU A 44 0.32 12.47 1.31
CA LEU A 44 0.11 11.02 1.42
C LEU A 44 -0.83 10.50 0.35
N ARG A 45 -1.93 11.21 0.06
CA ARG A 45 -2.85 10.86 -1.03
C ARG A 45 -2.16 10.83 -2.39
N LEU A 46 -1.32 11.82 -2.68
CA LEU A 46 -0.57 11.87 -3.94
C LEU A 46 0.45 10.72 -4.03
N GLY A 47 1.19 10.48 -2.96
CA GLY A 47 2.14 9.36 -2.89
C GLY A 47 1.45 8.00 -3.04
N LEU A 48 0.32 7.79 -2.36
CA LEU A 48 -0.44 6.55 -2.45
C LEU A 48 -1.00 6.33 -3.87
N ARG A 49 -1.48 7.40 -4.52
CA ARG A 49 -1.95 7.33 -5.91
C ARG A 49 -0.83 7.01 -6.90
N ALA A 50 0.37 7.53 -6.66
CA ALA A 50 1.54 7.18 -7.47
C ALA A 50 1.89 5.69 -7.30
N ILE A 51 1.93 5.20 -6.06
CA ILE A 51 2.15 3.77 -5.77
C ILE A 51 1.08 2.92 -6.46
N GLU A 52 -0.19 3.26 -6.36
CA GLU A 52 -1.28 2.52 -7.01
C GLU A 52 -1.13 2.51 -8.54
N SER A 53 -0.77 3.65 -9.15
CA SER A 53 -0.55 3.74 -10.59
C SER A 53 0.65 2.92 -11.04
N GLU A 54 1.74 2.92 -10.27
CA GLU A 54 2.96 2.18 -10.57
C GLU A 54 2.81 0.68 -10.29
N THR A 55 2.00 0.28 -9.30
CA THR A 55 1.87 -1.12 -8.89
C THR A 55 0.64 -1.82 -9.46
N GLY A 56 -0.32 -1.09 -10.02
CA GLY A 56 -1.59 -1.64 -10.51
C GLY A 56 -1.43 -2.70 -11.62
N HIS A 57 -0.31 -2.69 -12.34
CA HIS A 57 -0.02 -3.69 -13.38
C HIS A 57 0.61 -4.98 -12.85
N LEU A 58 1.06 -5.03 -11.59
CA LEU A 58 1.76 -6.19 -11.04
C LEU A 58 0.84 -7.41 -10.95
N THR A 59 -0.39 -7.24 -10.45
CA THR A 59 -1.36 -8.34 -10.32
C THR A 59 -1.59 -9.10 -11.62
N PRO A 60 -1.98 -8.46 -12.75
CA PRO A 60 -2.17 -9.19 -14.01
C PRO A 60 -0.87 -9.78 -14.56
N GLN A 61 0.29 -9.16 -14.31
CA GLN A 61 1.59 -9.71 -14.74
C GLN A 61 1.94 -10.99 -13.97
N VAL A 62 1.72 -11.02 -12.65
CA VAL A 62 1.95 -12.20 -11.81
C VAL A 62 1.03 -13.35 -12.23
N VAL A 63 -0.25 -13.07 -12.50
CA VAL A 63 -1.20 -14.09 -13.02
C VAL A 63 -0.70 -14.67 -14.34
N ARG A 64 -0.35 -13.82 -15.31
CA ARG A 64 0.18 -14.27 -16.61
C ARG A 64 1.47 -15.07 -16.48
N ALA A 65 2.38 -14.65 -15.59
CA ALA A 65 3.62 -15.36 -15.34
C ALA A 65 3.34 -16.78 -14.82
N ASN A 66 2.45 -16.92 -13.83
CA ASN A 66 2.06 -18.22 -13.28
C ASN A 66 1.39 -19.13 -14.33
N GLU A 67 0.50 -18.57 -15.16
CA GLU A 67 -0.12 -19.32 -16.26
C GLU A 67 0.92 -19.84 -17.26
N ASN A 68 1.89 -19.00 -17.62
CA ASN A 68 2.96 -19.40 -18.54
C ASN A 68 3.87 -20.45 -17.93
N LEU A 69 4.26 -20.31 -16.67
CA LEU A 69 5.06 -21.31 -15.96
C LEU A 69 4.32 -22.65 -15.83
N THR A 70 3.00 -22.61 -15.58
CA THR A 70 2.16 -23.81 -15.57
C THR A 70 2.16 -24.52 -16.93
N LYS A 71 2.04 -23.76 -18.03
CA LYS A 71 2.10 -24.31 -19.39
C LYS A 71 3.48 -24.92 -19.69
N ILE A 72 4.55 -24.23 -19.29
CA ILE A 72 5.92 -24.73 -19.47
C ILE A 72 6.11 -26.05 -18.71
N ALA A 73 5.66 -26.13 -17.45
CA ALA A 73 5.75 -27.34 -16.66
C ALA A 73 5.00 -28.52 -17.32
N GLY A 74 3.78 -28.28 -17.82
CA GLY A 74 3.01 -29.29 -18.54
C GLY A 74 3.68 -29.75 -19.84
N GLY A 75 4.24 -28.82 -20.61
CA GLY A 75 5.02 -29.15 -21.82
C GLY A 75 6.27 -29.97 -21.51
N LEU A 76 6.96 -29.65 -20.41
CA LEU A 76 8.16 -30.38 -19.98
C LEU A 76 7.83 -31.81 -19.54
N ALA A 77 6.70 -32.02 -18.86
CA ALA A 77 6.20 -33.36 -18.52
C ALA A 77 5.88 -34.19 -19.78
N ALA A 78 5.24 -33.58 -20.78
CA ALA A 78 4.97 -34.27 -22.05
C ALA A 78 6.25 -34.66 -22.82
N VAL A 79 7.30 -33.84 -22.73
CA VAL A 79 8.62 -34.16 -23.29
C VAL A 79 9.25 -35.34 -22.55
N ASP A 80 9.17 -35.37 -21.22
CA ASP A 80 9.66 -36.48 -20.39
C ASP A 80 8.95 -37.80 -20.72
N ASP A 81 7.62 -37.79 -20.78
CA ASP A 81 6.82 -38.97 -21.16
C ASP A 81 7.21 -39.51 -22.55
N ASN A 82 7.43 -38.61 -23.51
CA ASN A 82 7.86 -38.99 -24.85
C ASN A 82 9.27 -39.60 -24.84
N LEU A 83 10.23 -38.99 -24.13
CA LEU A 83 11.59 -39.51 -23.98
C LEU A 83 11.59 -40.91 -23.36
N VAL A 84 10.82 -41.13 -22.29
CA VAL A 84 10.64 -42.45 -21.67
C VAL A 84 10.07 -43.45 -22.69
N GLY A 85 9.07 -43.05 -23.48
CA GLY A 85 8.51 -43.86 -24.56
C GLY A 85 9.54 -44.27 -25.62
N VAL A 86 10.34 -43.32 -26.12
CA VAL A 86 11.40 -43.57 -27.11
C VAL A 86 12.47 -44.52 -26.55
N ILE A 87 12.90 -44.32 -25.31
CA ILE A 87 13.88 -45.19 -24.65
C ILE A 87 13.35 -46.62 -24.57
N ASN A 88 12.10 -46.80 -24.12
CA ASN A 88 11.48 -48.11 -24.01
C ASN A 88 11.36 -48.81 -25.37
N ALA A 89 10.96 -48.08 -26.41
CA ALA A 89 10.88 -48.61 -27.77
C ALA A 89 12.26 -49.04 -28.31
N ALA A 90 13.30 -48.23 -28.10
CA ALA A 90 14.66 -48.55 -28.51
C ALA A 90 15.22 -49.78 -27.79
N VAL A 91 14.95 -49.92 -26.48
CA VAL A 91 15.31 -51.11 -25.70
C VAL A 91 14.59 -52.36 -26.19
N ALA A 92 13.29 -52.26 -26.52
CA ALA A 92 12.53 -53.36 -27.07
C ALA A 92 13.08 -53.80 -28.43
N GLN A 93 13.37 -52.87 -29.34
CA GLN A 93 13.93 -53.18 -30.66
C GLN A 93 15.25 -53.96 -30.57
N LYS A 94 16.14 -53.57 -29.66
CA LYS A 94 17.42 -54.26 -29.44
C LYS A 94 17.27 -55.70 -28.91
N ARG A 95 16.14 -56.05 -28.28
CA ARG A 95 15.86 -57.42 -27.81
C ARG A 95 15.38 -58.37 -28.91
N TYR A 96 14.90 -57.85 -30.03
CA TYR A 96 14.42 -58.63 -31.17
C TYR A 96 15.46 -58.77 -32.30
N GLN A 97 16.63 -58.13 -32.16
CA GLN A 97 17.81 -58.29 -33.03
C GLN A 97 18.83 -59.21 -32.36
#